data_AF-A0A942EGD6-F1
#
_entry.id   AF-A0A942EGD6-F1
#
_cell.length_a   1.000
_cell.length_b   1.000
_cell.length_c   1.000
_cell.angle_alpha   90.00
_cell.angle_beta   90.00
_cell.angle_gamma   90.00
#
_symmetry.space_group_name_H-M   'P 1'
#
loop_
_entity.id
_entity.type
_entity.pdbx_description
1 polymer ?
#
loop_
_entity_poly.entity_id
_entity_poly.type
_entity_poly.pdbx_seq_one_letter_code
_entity_poly.pdbx_strand_id
1 'polypeptide(L)'
;MRVQELVYGALLTALALIIPLYFRGSLQIVIPPFSATLASHVPVMLAMFVSPLVAALVGLGSTYGFLITMTPVIAARASIHIIFGVLGALLYRRGLSPWKIIAITAPVHALGEALVVIPFGFTMQVALVTVGIGTLLHHVIDAAISISILTALWRAGVTLSDPRNKKQISPK
;
A
#
# COMPACT_ATOMS: atom_id res chain seq x y z
N MET A 1 -20.47 2.89 5.05
CA MET A 1 -19.60 3.30 3.93
C MET A 1 -20.39 4.27 3.07
N ARG A 2 -19.79 5.41 2.70
CA ARG A 2 -20.45 6.44 1.85
C ARG A 2 -20.29 6.09 0.37
N VAL A 3 -21.12 6.69 -0.50
CA VAL A 3 -21.03 6.49 -1.96
C VAL A 3 -19.63 6.84 -2.48
N GLN A 4 -19.04 7.95 -2.02
CA GLN A 4 -17.67 8.35 -2.40
C GLN A 4 -16.62 7.30 -1.99
N GLU A 5 -16.73 6.75 -0.78
CA GLU A 5 -15.83 5.68 -0.30
C GLU A 5 -16.00 4.40 -1.12
N LEU A 6 -17.23 4.09 -1.53
CA LEU A 6 -17.51 2.96 -2.40
C LEU A 6 -16.88 3.14 -3.78
N VAL A 7 -17.02 4.32 -4.39
CA VAL A 7 -16.44 4.64 -5.71
C VAL A 7 -14.91 4.63 -5.67
N TYR A 8 -14.30 5.34 -4.72
CA TYR A 8 -12.84 5.33 -4.58
C TYR A 8 -12.32 3.94 -4.21
N GLY A 9 -13.01 3.22 -3.32
CA GLY A 9 -12.66 1.86 -2.97
C GLY A 9 -12.68 0.93 -4.17
N ALA A 10 -13.76 0.94 -4.97
CA ALA A 10 -13.85 0.13 -6.18
C ALA A 10 -12.73 0.46 -7.18
N LEU A 11 -12.48 1.75 -7.44
CA LEU A 11 -11.43 2.19 -8.36
C LEU A 11 -10.03 1.77 -7.89
N LEU A 12 -9.70 2.03 -6.62
CA LEU A 12 -8.39 1.70 -6.07
C LEU A 12 -8.20 0.18 -5.94
N THR A 13 -9.24 -0.58 -5.62
CA THR A 13 -9.19 -2.05 -5.60
C THR A 13 -8.97 -2.59 -7.02
N ALA A 14 -9.65 -2.04 -8.03
CA ALA A 14 -9.42 -2.42 -9.43
C ALA A 14 -7.97 -2.14 -9.86
N LEU A 15 -7.39 -0.99 -9.47
CA LEU A 15 -5.99 -0.68 -9.71
C LEU A 15 -5.05 -1.65 -8.99
N ALA A 16 -5.34 -1.99 -7.72
CA ALA A 16 -4.55 -2.95 -6.95
C ALA A 16 -4.53 -4.36 -7.57
N LEU A 17 -5.58 -4.74 -8.29
CA LEU A 17 -5.65 -5.98 -9.06
C LEU A 17 -4.91 -5.88 -10.39
N ILE A 18 -5.14 -4.81 -11.15
CA ILE A 18 -4.64 -4.72 -12.53
C ILE A 18 -3.12 -4.54 -12.58
N ILE A 19 -2.53 -3.88 -11.58
CA ILE A 19 -1.08 -3.64 -11.54
C ILE A 19 -0.30 -4.96 -11.55
N PRO A 20 -0.46 -5.90 -10.59
CA PRO A 20 0.25 -7.17 -10.64
C PRO A 20 -0.14 -8.03 -11.85
N LEU A 21 -1.35 -7.89 -12.42
CA LEU A 21 -1.76 -8.61 -13.63
C LEU A 21 -1.04 -8.14 -14.89
N TYR A 22 -0.90 -6.82 -15.05
CA TYR A 22 -0.39 -6.21 -16.28
C TYR A 22 1.11 -5.91 -16.22
N PHE A 23 1.63 -5.56 -15.04
CA PHE A 23 3.05 -5.21 -14.86
C PHE A 23 3.94 -6.42 -14.57
N ARG A 24 3.35 -7.61 -14.36
CA ARG A 24 4.12 -8.86 -14.23
C ARG A 24 5.06 -9.04 -15.42
N GLY A 25 6.33 -9.31 -15.13
CA GLY A 25 7.36 -9.55 -16.15
C GLY A 25 7.89 -8.31 -16.90
N SER A 26 7.34 -7.12 -16.67
CA SER A 26 7.80 -5.88 -17.32
C SER A 26 8.32 -4.86 -16.30
N LEU A 27 7.45 -4.39 -15.40
CA LEU A 27 7.79 -3.46 -14.31
C LEU A 27 7.94 -4.18 -12.98
N GLN A 28 8.42 -5.43 -13.04
CA GLN A 28 8.53 -6.32 -11.90
C GLN A 28 9.95 -6.84 -11.75
N ILE A 29 10.50 -6.74 -10.54
CA ILE A 29 11.75 -7.35 -10.11
C ILE A 29 11.40 -8.52 -9.19
N VAL A 30 12.01 -9.69 -9.43
CA VAL A 30 11.77 -10.90 -8.65
C VAL A 30 13.11 -11.47 -8.18
N ILE A 31 13.32 -11.48 -6.86
CA ILE A 31 14.48 -12.08 -6.18
C ILE A 31 13.92 -12.88 -5.00
N PRO A 32 13.51 -14.14 -5.20
CA PRO A 32 12.71 -14.87 -4.21
C PRO A 32 13.33 -14.90 -2.81
N PRO A 33 12.52 -14.75 -1.73
CA PRO A 33 11.07 -14.56 -1.71
C PRO A 33 10.62 -13.10 -1.92
N PHE A 34 11.56 -12.20 -2.20
CA PHE A 34 11.27 -10.81 -2.51
C PHE A 34 10.77 -10.65 -3.96
N SER A 35 9.86 -9.70 -4.11
CA SER A 35 9.38 -9.22 -5.40
C SER A 35 8.91 -7.79 -5.22
N ALA A 36 9.14 -6.99 -6.24
CA ALA A 36 8.81 -5.58 -6.32
C ALA A 36 8.13 -5.34 -7.66
N THR A 37 6.86 -4.94 -7.66
CA THR A 37 6.15 -4.52 -8.89
C THR A 37 5.92 -3.02 -8.78
N LEU A 38 6.46 -2.22 -9.71
CA LEU A 38 6.38 -0.77 -9.63
C LEU A 38 4.93 -0.30 -9.46
N ALA A 39 4.70 0.64 -8.55
CA ALA A 39 3.40 1.20 -8.20
C ALA A 39 2.43 0.23 -7.48
N SER A 40 2.82 -1.00 -7.12
CA SER A 40 1.90 -1.95 -6.49
C SER A 40 1.34 -1.50 -5.13
N HIS A 41 2.05 -0.65 -4.39
CA HIS A 41 1.55 -0.08 -3.14
C HIS A 41 0.76 1.21 -3.33
N VAL A 42 0.83 1.84 -4.51
CA VAL A 42 0.18 3.14 -4.75
C VAL A 42 -1.31 3.11 -4.45
N PRO A 43 -2.09 2.10 -4.89
CA PRO A 43 -3.52 2.06 -4.59
C PRO A 43 -3.80 2.00 -3.08
N VAL A 44 -3.09 1.14 -2.33
CA VAL A 44 -3.31 1.03 -0.88
C VAL A 44 -2.80 2.27 -0.13
N MET A 45 -1.73 2.90 -0.63
CA MET A 45 -1.23 4.16 -0.09
C MET A 45 -2.21 5.31 -0.25
N LEU A 46 -2.85 5.44 -1.41
CA LEU A 46 -3.92 6.40 -1.63
C LEU A 46 -5.17 6.06 -0.80
N ALA A 47 -5.49 4.77 -0.65
CA ALA A 47 -6.62 4.27 0.12
C ALA A 47 -6.54 4.65 1.61
N MET A 48 -5.32 4.82 2.15
CA MET A 48 -5.12 5.32 3.52
C MET A 48 -5.84 6.66 3.73
N PHE A 49 -5.92 7.51 2.72
CA PHE A 49 -6.55 8.82 2.84
C PHE A 49 -8.08 8.75 2.70
N VAL A 50 -8.64 7.64 2.21
CA VAL A 50 -10.08 7.45 1.96
C VAL A 50 -10.85 6.95 3.20
N SER A 51 -10.51 5.76 3.73
CA SER A 51 -11.03 5.23 5.00
C SER A 51 -10.30 3.95 5.40
N PRO A 52 -10.35 3.52 6.68
CA PRO A 52 -9.78 2.23 7.10
C PRO A 52 -10.38 1.04 6.35
N LEU A 53 -11.70 1.04 6.13
CA LEU A 53 -12.37 -0.03 5.38
C LEU A 53 -11.90 -0.09 3.92
N VAL A 54 -11.78 1.07 3.26
CA VAL A 54 -11.28 1.14 1.88
C VAL A 54 -9.82 0.68 1.81
N ALA A 55 -8.96 1.10 2.74
CA ALA A 55 -7.58 0.62 2.79
C ALA A 55 -7.49 -0.91 2.97
N ALA A 56 -8.36 -1.50 3.80
CA ALA A 56 -8.44 -2.95 3.94
C ALA A 56 -8.87 -3.64 2.64
N LEU A 57 -9.91 -3.15 1.98
CA LEU A 57 -10.42 -3.72 0.72
C LEU A 57 -9.40 -3.61 -0.43
N VAL A 58 -8.66 -2.51 -0.50
CA VAL A 58 -7.61 -2.33 -1.50
C VAL A 58 -6.41 -3.22 -1.20
N GLY A 59 -6.04 -3.36 0.09
CA GLY A 59 -5.05 -4.34 0.53
C GLY A 59 -5.42 -5.76 0.14
N LEU A 60 -6.67 -6.18 0.39
CA LEU A 60 -7.21 -7.48 -0.02
C LEU A 60 -7.17 -7.68 -1.55
N GLY A 61 -7.52 -6.64 -2.31
CA GLY A 61 -7.41 -6.65 -3.77
C GLY A 61 -5.98 -6.87 -4.23
N SER A 62 -5.02 -6.19 -3.61
CA SER A 62 -3.60 -6.40 -3.89
C SER A 62 -3.14 -7.81 -3.55
N THR A 63 -3.50 -8.33 -2.37
CA THR A 63 -3.23 -9.71 -1.96
C THR A 63 -3.75 -10.72 -2.98
N TYR A 64 -5.01 -10.57 -3.40
CA TYR A 64 -5.62 -11.44 -4.39
C TYR A 64 -4.94 -11.33 -5.77
N GLY A 65 -4.61 -10.11 -6.20
CA GLY A 65 -3.87 -9.88 -7.44
C GLY A 65 -2.52 -10.60 -7.45
N PHE A 66 -1.77 -10.54 -6.36
CA PHE A 66 -0.51 -11.30 -6.21
C PHE A 66 -0.73 -12.81 -6.06
N LEU A 67 -1.83 -13.25 -5.44
CA LEU A 67 -2.16 -14.68 -5.33
C LEU A 67 -2.38 -15.34 -6.69
N ILE A 68 -3.07 -14.67 -7.61
CA ILE A 68 -3.37 -15.23 -8.93
C ILE A 68 -2.22 -15.04 -9.94
N THR A 69 -1.26 -14.17 -9.64
CA THR A 69 -0.13 -13.87 -10.55
C THR A 69 1.21 -14.41 -10.08
N MET A 70 1.41 -14.67 -8.79
CA MET A 70 2.69 -15.02 -8.19
C MET A 70 2.58 -16.24 -7.28
N THR A 71 3.58 -16.47 -6.43
CA THR A 71 3.60 -17.60 -5.49
C THR A 71 2.77 -17.31 -4.24
N PRO A 72 2.30 -18.34 -3.50
CA PRO A 72 1.63 -18.16 -2.22
C PRO A 72 2.45 -17.37 -1.18
N VAL A 73 3.78 -17.47 -1.22
CA VAL A 73 4.69 -16.72 -0.33
C VAL A 73 4.63 -15.22 -0.64
N ILE A 74 4.63 -14.85 -1.92
CA ILE A 74 4.50 -13.45 -2.35
C ILE A 74 3.09 -12.93 -2.05
N ALA A 75 2.06 -13.75 -2.22
CA ALA A 75 0.70 -13.39 -1.81
C ALA A 75 0.59 -13.18 -0.30
N ALA A 76 1.24 -14.02 0.51
CA ALA A 76 1.32 -13.84 1.95
C ALA A 76 2.01 -12.51 2.31
N ARG A 77 3.08 -12.13 1.60
CA ARG A 77 3.70 -10.79 1.74
C ARG A 77 2.71 -9.67 1.41
N ALA A 78 2.03 -9.77 0.28
CA ALA A 78 1.03 -8.79 -0.12
C ALA A 78 -0.16 -8.69 0.86
N SER A 79 -0.38 -9.66 1.76
CA SER A 79 -1.39 -9.53 2.83
C SER A 79 -1.05 -8.45 3.85
N ILE A 80 0.24 -8.10 4.00
CA ILE A 80 0.72 -7.03 4.88
C ILE A 80 0.22 -5.66 4.41
N HIS A 81 -0.15 -5.52 3.14
CA HIS A 81 -0.77 -4.31 2.60
C HIS A 81 -2.03 -3.90 3.37
N ILE A 82 -2.80 -4.89 3.83
CA ILE A 82 -4.00 -4.68 4.65
C ILE A 82 -3.59 -4.01 5.97
N ILE A 83 -2.56 -4.54 6.63
CA ILE A 83 -2.12 -4.09 7.97
C ILE A 83 -1.61 -2.65 7.90
N PHE A 84 -0.63 -2.38 7.03
CA PHE A 84 -0.05 -1.04 6.97
C PHE A 84 -1.03 -0.02 6.37
N GLY A 85 -1.88 -0.44 5.43
CA GLY A 85 -2.92 0.42 4.85
C GLY A 85 -3.95 0.85 5.88
N VAL A 86 -4.46 -0.08 6.69
CA VAL A 86 -5.40 0.21 7.79
C VAL A 86 -4.73 1.09 8.84
N LEU A 87 -3.50 0.77 9.25
CA LEU A 87 -2.75 1.59 10.20
C LEU A 87 -2.60 3.02 9.69
N GLY A 88 -2.15 3.21 8.45
CA GLY A 88 -1.98 4.53 7.87
C GLY A 88 -3.29 5.29 7.75
N ALA A 89 -4.40 4.59 7.44
CA ALA A 89 -5.72 5.19 7.47
C ALA A 89 -6.10 5.69 8.87
N LEU A 90 -5.85 4.90 9.92
CA LEU A 90 -6.11 5.32 11.31
C LEU A 90 -5.24 6.52 11.72
N LEU A 91 -3.96 6.52 11.34
CA LEU A 91 -3.05 7.64 11.60
C LEU A 91 -3.50 8.92 10.88
N TYR A 92 -4.00 8.82 9.65
CA TYR A 92 -4.60 9.96 8.96
C TYR A 92 -5.79 10.52 9.74
N ARG A 93 -6.67 9.69 10.29
CA ARG A 93 -7.82 10.16 11.09
C ARG A 93 -7.39 10.85 12.38
N ARG A 94 -6.19 10.54 12.90
CA ARG A 94 -5.56 11.24 14.02
C ARG A 94 -4.90 12.58 13.63
N GLY A 95 -4.96 12.98 12.37
CA GLY A 95 -4.47 14.27 11.89
C GLY A 95 -2.98 14.30 11.56
N LEU A 96 -2.33 13.14 11.40
CA LEU A 96 -0.96 13.10 10.91
C LEU A 96 -0.91 13.50 9.43
N SER A 97 0.16 14.19 9.04
CA SER A 97 0.40 14.56 7.65
C SER A 97 0.75 13.32 6.80
N PRO A 98 0.47 13.32 5.48
CA PRO A 98 0.77 12.19 4.59
C PRO A 98 2.20 11.67 4.70
N TRP A 99 3.18 12.58 4.73
CA TRP A 99 4.59 12.22 4.87
C TRP A 99 4.91 11.47 6.16
N LYS A 100 4.32 11.90 7.29
CA LYS A 100 4.49 11.20 8.58
C LYS A 100 3.86 9.81 8.54
N ILE A 101 2.70 9.68 7.91
CA ILE A 101 2.01 8.40 7.78
C ILE A 101 2.86 7.42 6.97
N ILE A 102 3.34 7.84 5.80
CA ILE A 102 4.22 7.02 4.95
C ILE A 102 5.46 6.58 5.75
N ALA A 103 6.15 7.52 6.39
CA ALA A 103 7.34 7.23 7.19
C ALA A 103 7.07 6.23 8.32
N ILE A 104 5.93 6.31 9.00
CA ILE A 104 5.55 5.38 10.08
C ILE A 104 5.12 4.02 9.53
N THR A 105 4.44 3.98 8.38
CA THR A 105 4.00 2.72 7.78
C THR A 105 5.13 1.94 7.11
N ALA A 106 6.21 2.60 6.69
CA ALA A 106 7.36 1.98 6.05
C ALA A 106 8.00 0.84 6.89
N PRO A 107 8.36 1.02 8.18
CA PRO A 107 8.88 -0.07 9.00
C PRO A 107 7.84 -1.17 9.25
N VAL A 108 6.56 -0.82 9.41
CA VAL A 108 5.48 -1.81 9.60
C VAL A 108 5.33 -2.68 8.36
N HIS A 109 5.42 -2.08 7.18
CA HIS A 109 5.38 -2.77 5.90
C HIS A 109 6.58 -3.70 5.73
N ALA A 110 7.80 -3.16 5.86
CA ALA A 110 9.03 -3.94 5.68
C ALA A 110 9.16 -5.09 6.68
N LEU A 111 8.90 -4.84 7.96
CA LEU A 111 8.95 -5.88 8.99
C LEU A 111 7.83 -6.89 8.83
N GLY A 112 6.62 -6.44 8.50
CA GLY A 112 5.50 -7.35 8.27
C GLY A 112 5.80 -8.34 7.15
N GLU A 113 6.28 -7.85 6.01
CA GLU A 113 6.62 -8.73 4.88
C GLU A 113 7.80 -9.66 5.19
N ALA A 114 8.82 -9.16 5.89
CA ALA A 114 9.95 -9.96 6.32
C ALA A 114 9.51 -11.10 7.27
N LEU A 115 8.68 -10.80 8.26
CA LEU A 115 8.24 -11.80 9.23
C LEU A 115 7.32 -12.85 8.60
N VAL A 116 6.48 -12.45 7.64
CA VAL A 116 5.52 -13.37 7.02
C VAL A 116 6.19 -14.49 6.23
N VAL A 117 7.42 -14.31 5.74
CA VAL A 117 8.12 -15.36 4.99
C VAL A 117 8.79 -16.41 5.89
N ILE A 118 9.01 -16.13 7.17
CA ILE A 118 9.71 -17.05 8.09
C ILE A 118 8.97 -18.39 8.24
N PRO A 119 7.64 -18.43 8.45
CA PRO A 119 6.89 -19.69 8.51
C PRO A 119 6.97 -20.55 7.24
N PHE A 120 7.40 -19.98 6.11
CA PHE A 120 7.60 -20.70 4.85
C PHE A 120 9.01 -21.28 4.70
N GLY A 121 9.84 -21.24 5.75
CA GLY A 121 11.17 -21.86 5.79
C GLY A 121 12.33 -20.93 5.40
N PHE A 122 12.06 -19.63 5.18
CA PHE A 122 13.13 -18.66 4.90
C PHE A 122 13.86 -18.25 6.18
N THR A 123 15.18 -18.13 6.11
CA THR A 123 16.01 -17.73 7.26
C THR A 123 15.74 -16.28 7.66
N MET A 124 16.02 -15.94 8.92
CA MET A 124 15.92 -14.56 9.42
C MET A 124 16.77 -13.58 8.59
N GLN A 125 17.94 -14.03 8.11
CA GLN A 125 18.80 -13.22 7.25
C GLN A 125 18.12 -12.90 5.92
N VAL A 126 17.54 -13.88 5.22
CA VAL A 126 16.81 -13.66 3.96
C VAL A 126 15.58 -12.79 4.20
N ALA A 127 14.83 -13.06 5.27
CA ALA A 127 13.67 -12.27 5.67
C ALA A 127 14.02 -10.79 5.88
N LEU A 128 14.99 -10.48 6.73
CA LEU A 128 15.29 -9.08 7.07
C LEU A 128 16.09 -8.35 5.98
N VAL A 129 17.05 -9.03 5.36
CA VAL A 129 17.93 -8.40 4.36
C VAL A 129 17.24 -8.34 3.01
N THR A 130 16.86 -9.49 2.44
CA THR A 130 16.32 -9.54 1.08
C THR A 130 14.90 -8.99 1.02
N VAL A 131 14.02 -9.44 1.91
CA VAL A 131 12.63 -8.94 1.93
C VAL A 131 12.58 -7.58 2.63
N GLY A 132 13.04 -7.45 3.87
CA GLY A 132 12.91 -6.22 4.64
C GLY A 132 13.52 -4.98 3.96
N ILE A 133 14.79 -5.03 3.54
CA ILE A 133 15.44 -3.90 2.85
C ILE A 133 14.81 -3.68 1.47
N GLY A 134 14.55 -4.75 0.72
CA GLY A 134 13.92 -4.66 -0.59
C GLY A 134 12.55 -3.97 -0.53
N THR A 135 11.72 -4.36 0.44
CA THR A 135 10.41 -3.77 0.71
C THR A 135 10.50 -2.32 1.15
N LEU A 136 11.51 -1.95 1.94
CA LEU A 136 11.71 -0.56 2.33
C LEU A 136 12.05 0.33 1.13
N LEU A 137 12.99 -0.10 0.28
CA LEU A 137 13.34 0.63 -0.95
C LEU A 137 12.14 0.76 -1.89
N HIS A 138 11.42 -0.35 -2.09
CA HIS A 138 10.23 -0.37 -2.94
C HIS A 138 9.11 0.53 -2.38
N HIS A 139 8.89 0.52 -1.06
CA HIS A 139 7.94 1.41 -0.39
C HIS A 139 8.29 2.88 -0.62
N VAL A 140 9.58 3.26 -0.60
CA VAL A 140 10.01 4.65 -0.85
C VAL A 140 9.67 5.09 -2.28
N ILE A 141 9.90 4.21 -3.26
CA ILE A 141 9.59 4.49 -4.67
C ILE A 141 8.08 4.70 -4.85
N ASP A 142 7.26 3.76 -4.36
CA ASP A 142 5.81 3.84 -4.47
C ASP A 142 5.23 5.00 -3.64
N ALA A 143 5.87 5.36 -2.53
CA ALA A 143 5.51 6.52 -1.72
C ALA A 143 5.71 7.84 -2.49
N ALA A 144 6.82 7.98 -3.21
CA ALA A 144 7.07 9.16 -4.02
C ALA A 144 5.99 9.33 -5.10
N ILE A 145 5.60 8.22 -5.76
CA ILE A 145 4.50 8.21 -6.73
C ILE A 145 3.17 8.58 -6.04
N SER A 146 2.87 7.96 -4.90
CA SER A 146 1.63 8.17 -4.16
C SER A 146 1.45 9.61 -3.68
N ILE A 147 2.49 10.23 -3.14
CA ILE A 147 2.45 11.63 -2.71
C ILE A 147 2.30 12.57 -3.91
N SER A 148 2.98 12.27 -5.02
CA SER A 148 2.85 13.06 -6.24
C SER A 148 1.40 13.06 -6.75
N ILE A 149 0.77 11.88 -6.79
CA ILE A 149 -0.65 11.74 -7.16
C ILE A 149 -1.55 12.45 -6.15
N LEU A 150 -1.35 12.23 -4.85
CA LEU A 150 -2.16 12.87 -3.80
C LEU A 150 -2.12 14.40 -3.89
N THR A 151 -0.92 14.95 -4.13
CA THR A 151 -0.72 16.39 -4.27
C THR A 151 -1.40 16.92 -5.54
N ALA A 152 -1.32 16.19 -6.65
CA ALA A 152 -2.00 16.55 -7.90
C ALA A 152 -3.52 16.56 -7.73
N LEU A 153 -4.09 15.54 -7.06
CA LEU A 153 -5.51 15.45 -6.75
C LEU A 153 -5.98 16.65 -5.91
N TRP A 154 -5.23 17.00 -4.85
CA TRP A 154 -5.56 18.17 -4.03
C TRP A 154 -5.49 19.49 -4.79
N ARG A 155 -4.49 19.67 -5.66
CA ARG A 155 -4.40 20.86 -6.52
C ARG A 155 -5.56 20.94 -7.51
N ALA A 156 -6.08 19.80 -7.95
CA ALA A 156 -7.28 19.72 -8.79
C ALA A 156 -8.60 19.86 -8.01
N GLY A 157 -8.55 20.11 -6.69
CA GLY A 157 -9.74 20.24 -5.84
C GLY A 157 -10.41 18.91 -5.46
N VAL A 158 -9.77 17.77 -5.76
CA VAL A 158 -10.28 16.44 -5.40
C VAL A 158 -9.88 16.11 -3.97
N THR A 159 -10.87 15.89 -3.10
CA THR A 159 -10.64 15.42 -1.73
C THR A 159 -10.95 13.93 -1.62
N LEU A 160 -9.99 13.17 -1.10
CA LEU A 160 -10.15 11.74 -0.83
C LEU A 160 -10.85 11.46 0.52
N SER A 161 -10.91 12.47 1.42
CA SER A 161 -11.41 12.35 2.79
C SER A 161 -12.77 13.02 3.01
N ASP A 162 -13.42 12.74 4.16
CA ASP A 162 -14.71 13.35 4.55
C ASP A 162 -14.56 14.88 4.77
N PRO A 163 -15.34 15.72 4.06
CA PRO A 163 -15.35 17.18 4.23
C PRO A 163 -15.67 17.67 5.65
N ARG A 164 -16.22 16.84 6.52
CA ARG A 164 -16.61 17.21 7.90
C ARG A 164 -15.46 17.17 8.90
N ASN A 165 -14.31 16.57 8.58
CA ASN A 165 -13.13 16.61 9.44
C ASN A 165 -12.29 17.86 9.14
N LYS A 166 -12.84 19.04 9.50
CA LYS A 166 -12.32 20.38 9.16
C LYS A 166 -10.88 20.66 9.61
N LYS A 167 -10.25 19.80 10.43
CA LYS A 167 -8.83 19.91 10.81
C LYS A 167 -7.84 19.38 9.76
N GLN A 168 -8.31 18.76 8.67
CA GLN A 168 -7.45 17.98 7.75
C GLN A 168 -7.33 18.56 6.33
N ILE A 169 -7.91 19.73 6.06
CA ILE A 169 -7.96 20.32 4.72
C ILE A 169 -7.21 21.66 4.72
N SER A 170 -5.88 21.59 4.71
CA SER A 170 -5.03 22.50 3.91
C SER A 170 -3.57 22.02 3.96
N PRO A 171 -2.83 22.04 2.85
CA PRO A 171 -1.38 22.16 2.95
C PRO A 171 -1.10 23.52 3.61
N LYS A 172 -0.35 23.52 4.72
CA LYS A 172 0.44 24.71 5.06
C LYS A 172 1.63 24.77 4.11
#